data_AF-A0A117SRN1-F1
#
_entry.id   AF-A0A117SRN1-F1
#
_cell.length_a   1.000
_cell.length_b   1.000
_cell.length_c   1.000
_cell.angle_alpha   90.00
_cell.angle_beta   90.00
_cell.angle_gamma   90.00
#
_symmetry.space_group_name_H-M   'P 1'
#
loop_
_entity.id
_entity.type
_entity.pdbx_description
1 polymer ?
#
loop_
_entity_poly.entity_id
_entity_poly.type
_entity_poly.pdbx_seq_one_letter_code
_entity_poly.pdbx_strand_id
1 'polypeptide(L)'
;MVEWVKVLEDFIRSGVKANHRRMVVLVGSSNETVAKSAAEVVRFFLGVTNMGNGIYLYQPEYGDARERLRFFTDGMSNVKFKPTPFKDTKLLLGQTLDYAVIDLFNDLKPNDVGRVGSVVRGGGIYVVMMPPMDKWLRVITKFQTKLITPPHKPEEVRQYLKVRFWDSLMKSEG
;
A
#
# COMPACT_ATOMS: atom_id res chain seq x y z
N MET A 1 25.74 -4.76 -9.32
CA MET A 1 24.62 -4.37 -8.44
C MET A 1 23.56 -3.75 -9.33
N VAL A 2 22.32 -4.23 -9.32
CA VAL A 2 21.29 -3.77 -10.28
C VAL A 2 20.97 -2.30 -10.01
N GLU A 3 20.88 -1.49 -11.07
CA GLU A 3 20.75 -0.03 -11.00
C GLU A 3 19.64 0.47 -10.06
N TRP A 4 18.50 -0.23 -10.02
CA TRP A 4 17.37 0.11 -9.16
C TRP A 4 17.67 -0.04 -7.66
N VAL A 5 18.57 -0.94 -7.25
CA VAL A 5 18.91 -1.16 -5.83
C VAL A 5 19.59 0.08 -5.26
N LYS A 6 20.52 0.66 -6.02
CA LYS A 6 21.22 1.88 -5.62
C LYS A 6 20.27 3.07 -5.55
N VAL A 7 19.37 3.19 -6.53
CA VAL A 7 18.34 4.24 -6.53
C VAL A 7 17.44 4.11 -5.29
N LEU A 8 17.00 2.89 -4.96
CA LEU A 8 16.19 2.66 -3.77
C LEU A 8 16.96 2.96 -2.47
N GLU A 9 18.24 2.63 -2.41
CA GLU A 9 19.11 2.96 -1.27
C GLU A 9 19.23 4.46 -1.06
N ASP A 10 19.57 5.20 -2.11
CA ASP A 10 19.71 6.66 -2.07
C ASP A 10 18.36 7.33 -1.71
N PHE A 11 17.26 6.79 -2.23
CA PHE A 11 15.91 7.23 -1.92
C PHE A 11 15.57 7.06 -0.43
N ILE A 12 15.89 5.90 0.16
CA ILE A 12 15.66 5.62 1.58
C ILE A 12 16.60 6.48 2.44
N ARG A 13 17.90 6.49 2.16
CA ARG A 13 18.91 7.23 2.95
C ARG A 13 18.64 8.72 2.97
N SER A 14 18.28 9.31 1.81
CA SER A 14 17.92 10.72 1.73
C SER A 14 16.62 11.01 2.50
N GLY A 15 15.63 10.11 2.45
CA GLY A 15 14.39 10.22 3.22
C GLY A 15 14.63 10.22 4.73
N VAL A 16 15.47 9.30 5.22
CA VAL A 16 15.87 9.26 6.63
C VAL A 16 16.61 10.53 7.04
N LYS A 17 17.59 10.97 6.26
CA LYS A 17 18.38 12.18 6.54
C LYS A 17 17.53 13.45 6.59
N ALA A 18 16.56 13.57 5.69
CA ALA A 18 15.64 14.71 5.62
C ALA A 18 14.41 14.57 6.54
N ASN A 19 14.28 13.44 7.27
CA ASN A 19 13.08 13.10 8.03
C ASN A 19 11.79 13.10 7.19
N HIS A 20 11.89 12.77 5.90
CA HIS A 20 10.77 12.69 4.96
C HIS A 20 10.14 11.29 4.97
N ARG A 21 8.82 11.23 4.87
CA ARG A 21 8.09 9.98 4.61
C ARG A 21 8.24 9.67 3.13
N ARG A 22 8.71 8.49 2.81
CA ARG A 22 8.89 8.06 1.41
C ARG A 22 7.81 7.05 1.04
N MET A 23 7.44 7.01 -0.24
CA MET A 23 6.46 6.06 -0.76
C MET A 23 7.03 5.35 -1.98
N VAL A 24 6.89 4.02 -1.99
CA VAL A 24 7.14 3.18 -3.16
C VAL A 24 5.81 2.59 -3.60
N VAL A 25 5.46 2.77 -4.88
CA VAL A 25 4.24 2.22 -5.46
C VAL A 25 4.60 1.07 -6.38
N LEU A 26 4.06 -0.11 -6.11
CA LEU A 26 4.24 -1.33 -6.89
C LEU A 26 2.96 -1.63 -7.66
N VAL A 27 3.05 -1.56 -8.99
CA VAL A 27 1.94 -1.83 -9.90
C VAL A 27 2.15 -3.18 -10.57
N GLY A 28 1.19 -4.09 -10.44
CA GLY A 28 1.34 -5.43 -11.02
C GLY A 28 0.05 -6.21 -11.14
N SER A 29 -0.01 -7.17 -12.06
CA SER A 29 -1.18 -8.04 -12.23
C SER A 29 -1.11 -9.35 -11.44
N SER A 30 0.09 -9.80 -11.07
CA SER A 30 0.31 -11.05 -10.35
C SER A 30 0.32 -10.78 -8.86
N ASN A 31 -0.55 -11.48 -8.11
CA ASN A 31 -0.59 -11.44 -6.65
C ASN A 31 0.76 -11.81 -6.04
N GLU A 32 1.41 -12.84 -6.58
CA GLU A 32 2.69 -13.33 -6.08
C GLU A 32 3.81 -12.32 -6.32
N THR A 33 3.96 -11.86 -7.56
CA THR A 33 5.07 -10.98 -7.94
C THR A 33 5.00 -9.66 -7.17
N VAL A 34 3.82 -9.02 -7.12
CA VAL A 34 3.68 -7.73 -6.42
C VAL A 34 3.93 -7.86 -4.92
N ALA A 35 3.45 -8.93 -4.29
CA ALA A 35 3.61 -9.16 -2.86
C ALA A 35 5.06 -9.50 -2.50
N LYS A 36 5.75 -10.32 -3.31
CA LYS A 36 7.17 -10.62 -3.13
C LYS A 36 8.04 -9.38 -3.33
N SER A 37 7.75 -8.54 -4.33
CA SER A 37 8.43 -7.26 -4.52
C SER A 37 8.20 -6.31 -3.34
N ALA A 38 7.00 -6.26 -2.77
CA ALA A 38 6.74 -5.47 -1.57
C ALA A 38 7.57 -5.96 -0.37
N ALA A 39 7.68 -7.27 -0.17
CA ALA A 39 8.52 -7.84 0.87
C ALA A 39 10.02 -7.53 0.64
N GLU A 40 10.47 -7.53 -0.61
CA GLU A 40 11.84 -7.15 -0.97
C GLU A 40 12.14 -5.69 -0.62
N VAL A 41 11.24 -4.76 -0.98
CA VAL A 41 11.38 -3.33 -0.63
C VAL A 41 11.42 -3.14 0.88
N VAL A 42 10.53 -3.79 1.63
CA VAL A 42 10.51 -3.70 3.10
C VAL A 42 11.82 -4.26 3.68
N ARG A 43 12.25 -5.47 3.30
CA ARG A 43 13.51 -6.04 3.81
C ARG A 43 14.72 -5.17 3.49
N PHE A 44 14.74 -4.56 2.31
CA PHE A 44 15.79 -3.63 1.93
C PHE A 44 15.80 -2.40 2.83
N PHE A 45 14.63 -1.79 3.07
CA PHE A 45 14.48 -0.70 4.03
C PHE A 45 14.96 -1.07 5.44
N LEU A 46 14.61 -2.27 5.91
CA LEU A 46 15.06 -2.77 7.21
C LEU A 46 16.57 -2.97 7.26
N GLY A 47 17.18 -3.47 6.19
CA GLY A 47 18.63 -3.60 6.09
C GLY A 47 19.36 -2.26 6.12
N VAL A 48 18.77 -1.22 5.54
CA VAL A 48 19.36 0.13 5.50
C VAL A 48 19.19 0.90 6.82
N THR A 49 18.07 0.70 7.52
CA THR A 49 17.66 1.57 8.63
C THR A 49 17.57 0.89 9.99
N ASN A 50 17.46 -0.44 10.02
CA ASN A 50 17.15 -1.25 11.20
C ASN A 50 15.80 -0.92 11.89
N MET A 51 14.87 -0.26 11.18
CA MET A 51 13.58 0.23 11.71
C MET A 51 12.43 -0.77 11.49
N GLY A 52 12.20 -1.67 12.45
CA GLY A 52 11.38 -2.88 12.28
C GLY A 52 9.87 -2.82 12.57
N ASN A 53 9.32 -1.74 13.12
CA ASN A 53 7.91 -1.69 13.52
C ASN A 53 7.00 -1.39 12.32
N GLY A 54 6.31 -2.40 11.77
CA GLY A 54 5.42 -2.16 10.64
C GLY A 54 4.19 -3.05 10.54
N ILE A 55 3.31 -2.64 9.64
CA ILE A 55 2.01 -3.26 9.40
C ILE A 55 1.83 -3.66 7.94
N TYR A 56 0.91 -4.59 7.70
CA TYR A 56 0.39 -4.92 6.37
C TYR A 56 -1.12 -4.71 6.35
N LEU A 57 -1.60 -3.73 5.59
CA LEU A 57 -3.00 -3.37 5.48
C LEU A 57 -3.67 -4.08 4.33
N TYR A 58 -4.79 -4.76 4.59
CA TYR A 58 -5.48 -5.59 3.59
C TYR A 58 -6.97 -5.78 3.89
N GLN A 59 -7.68 -6.40 2.95
CA GLN A 59 -9.11 -6.69 3.07
C GLN A 59 -9.33 -8.20 3.20
N PRO A 60 -9.44 -8.74 4.43
CA PRO A 60 -9.51 -10.19 4.66
C PRO A 60 -10.71 -10.87 4.00
N GLU A 61 -11.76 -10.12 3.67
CA GLU A 61 -12.94 -10.61 2.97
C GLU A 61 -12.69 -11.03 1.52
N TYR A 62 -11.53 -10.73 0.92
CA TYR A 62 -11.17 -11.15 -0.42
C TYR A 62 -10.12 -12.29 -0.40
N GLY A 63 -10.31 -13.29 -1.26
CA GLY A 63 -9.40 -14.43 -1.35
C GLY A 63 -8.01 -14.06 -1.86
N ASP A 64 -7.95 -13.21 -2.88
CA ASP A 64 -6.72 -12.70 -3.48
C ASP A 64 -5.93 -11.77 -2.53
N ALA A 65 -6.61 -10.99 -1.68
CA ALA A 65 -5.95 -10.23 -0.62
C ALA A 65 -5.26 -11.13 0.42
N ARG A 66 -5.91 -12.22 0.83
CA ARG A 66 -5.31 -13.22 1.73
C ARG A 66 -4.14 -13.94 1.08
N GLU A 67 -4.24 -14.19 -0.23
CA GLU A 67 -3.15 -14.77 -1.01
C GLU A 67 -1.94 -13.83 -1.09
N ARG A 68 -2.12 -12.55 -1.41
CA ARG A 68 -1.03 -11.56 -1.40
C ARG A 68 -0.37 -11.44 -0.03
N LEU A 69 -1.17 -11.41 1.05
CA LEU A 69 -0.63 -11.44 2.41
C LEU A 69 0.25 -12.67 2.66
N ARG A 70 -0.17 -13.85 2.20
CA ARG A 70 0.63 -15.09 2.32
C ARG A 70 1.96 -14.95 1.58
N PHE A 71 1.94 -14.55 0.31
CA PHE A 71 3.17 -14.36 -0.48
C PHE A 71 4.11 -13.30 0.12
N PHE A 72 3.56 -12.21 0.65
CA PHE A 72 4.33 -11.20 1.37
C PHE A 72 4.96 -11.80 2.65
N THR A 73 4.18 -12.56 3.43
CA THR A 73 4.65 -13.21 4.66
C THR A 73 5.80 -14.17 4.37
N ASP A 74 5.66 -15.01 3.35
CA ASP A 74 6.70 -15.94 2.91
C ASP A 74 7.97 -15.18 2.49
N GLY A 75 7.78 -14.05 1.79
CA GLY A 75 8.85 -13.13 1.41
C GLY A 75 9.51 -12.39 2.59
N MET A 76 8.92 -12.33 3.77
CA MET A 76 9.48 -11.61 4.92
C MET A 76 10.44 -12.46 5.78
N SER A 77 10.55 -13.77 5.52
CA SER A 77 11.62 -14.65 6.02
C SER A 77 11.96 -14.49 7.53
N ASN A 78 10.94 -14.30 8.39
CA ASN A 78 10.98 -14.08 9.86
C ASN A 78 10.94 -12.64 10.38
N VAL A 79 10.90 -11.63 9.52
CA VAL A 79 10.65 -10.25 9.97
C VAL A 79 9.22 -10.17 10.54
N LYS A 80 9.11 -9.66 11.78
CA LYS A 80 7.80 -9.44 12.42
C LYS A 80 7.12 -8.22 11.84
N PHE A 81 5.83 -8.35 11.58
CA PHE A 81 4.92 -7.27 11.21
C PHE A 81 3.51 -7.64 11.65
N LYS A 82 2.60 -6.67 11.66
CA LYS A 82 1.20 -6.90 12.03
C LYS A 82 0.27 -6.82 10.82
N PRO A 83 -0.29 -7.94 10.33
CA PRO A 83 -1.41 -7.92 9.41
C PRO A 83 -2.59 -7.20 10.05
N THR A 84 -3.11 -6.17 9.40
CA THR A 84 -4.17 -5.30 9.92
C THR A 84 -5.26 -5.13 8.87
N PRO A 85 -6.50 -5.55 9.14
CA PRO A 85 -7.62 -5.27 8.25
C PRO A 85 -7.86 -3.76 8.09
N PHE A 86 -8.25 -3.30 6.89
CA PHE A 86 -8.57 -1.87 6.67
C PHE A 86 -9.65 -1.33 7.62
N LYS A 87 -10.63 -2.15 7.98
CA LYS A 87 -11.68 -1.80 8.96
C LYS A 87 -11.14 -1.41 10.34
N ASP A 88 -9.93 -1.88 10.67
CA ASP A 88 -9.28 -1.69 11.96
C ASP A 88 -8.27 -0.52 11.94
N THR A 89 -8.16 0.22 10.83
CA THR A 89 -7.27 1.39 10.70
C THR A 89 -7.50 2.46 11.75
N LYS A 90 -8.70 2.52 12.35
CA LYS A 90 -8.99 3.43 13.48
C LYS A 90 -8.10 3.15 14.70
N LEU A 91 -7.69 1.90 14.90
CA LEU A 91 -6.84 1.47 16.00
C LEU A 91 -5.36 1.85 15.79
N LEU A 92 -5.02 2.33 14.58
CA LEU A 92 -3.65 2.76 14.24
C LEU A 92 -3.40 4.23 14.55
N LEU A 93 -4.44 5.00 14.89
CA LEU A 93 -4.29 6.41 15.24
C LEU A 93 -3.41 6.54 16.50
N GLY A 94 -2.47 7.48 16.46
CA GLY A 94 -1.50 7.70 17.55
C GLY A 94 -0.33 6.71 17.57
N GLN A 95 -0.31 5.70 16.70
CA GLN A 95 0.86 4.83 16.55
C GLN A 95 1.95 5.52 15.72
N THR A 96 3.20 5.17 16.01
CA THR A 96 4.38 5.62 15.26
C THR A 96 5.04 4.40 14.64
N LEU A 97 4.70 4.13 13.39
CA LEU A 97 5.21 2.99 12.62
C LEU A 97 6.44 3.41 11.81
N ASP A 98 7.33 2.47 11.58
CA ASP A 98 8.51 2.63 10.73
C ASP A 98 8.17 2.39 9.24
N TYR A 99 7.29 1.42 8.97
CA TYR A 99 6.78 1.17 7.63
C TYR A 99 5.33 0.69 7.62
N ALA A 100 4.65 0.89 6.50
CA ALA A 100 3.33 0.33 6.26
C ALA A 100 3.21 -0.18 4.81
N VAL A 101 2.80 -1.43 4.66
CA VAL A 101 2.42 -2.00 3.36
C VAL A 101 0.92 -1.83 3.19
N ILE A 102 0.49 -1.25 2.06
CA ILE A 102 -0.90 -0.90 1.78
C ILE A 102 -1.38 -1.65 0.54
N ASP A 103 -2.26 -2.63 0.72
CA ASP A 103 -2.83 -3.43 -0.37
C ASP A 103 -4.13 -2.81 -0.91
N LEU A 104 -4.04 -2.08 -2.02
CA LEU A 104 -5.17 -1.35 -2.63
C LEU A 104 -5.80 -2.09 -3.83
N PHE A 105 -5.51 -3.39 -4.01
CA PHE A 105 -6.02 -4.16 -5.14
C PHE A 105 -7.55 -4.27 -5.17
N ASN A 106 -8.19 -4.48 -4.02
CA ASN A 106 -9.62 -4.79 -3.97
C ASN A 106 -10.53 -3.58 -3.71
N ASP A 107 -10.07 -2.59 -2.96
CA ASP A 107 -10.88 -1.42 -2.60
C ASP A 107 -9.97 -0.25 -2.23
N LEU A 108 -10.49 0.96 -2.47
CA LEU A 108 -9.88 2.22 -2.09
C LEU A 108 -10.93 3.04 -1.35
N LYS A 109 -10.78 3.12 -0.03
CA LYS A 109 -11.62 3.98 0.81
C LYS A 109 -10.82 5.21 1.22
N PRO A 110 -11.23 6.44 0.82
CA PRO A 110 -10.49 7.66 1.13
C PRO A 110 -10.17 7.82 2.62
N ASN A 111 -11.16 7.51 3.46
CA ASN A 111 -11.04 7.65 4.91
C ASN A 111 -9.97 6.73 5.49
N ASP A 112 -9.79 5.54 4.92
CA ASP A 112 -8.81 4.58 5.40
C ASP A 112 -7.40 5.00 4.94
N VAL A 113 -7.25 5.44 3.69
CA VAL A 113 -5.99 5.98 3.16
C VAL A 113 -5.53 7.21 3.97
N GLY A 114 -6.46 8.14 4.25
CA GLY A 114 -6.15 9.33 5.04
C GLY A 114 -5.69 9.02 6.45
N ARG A 115 -6.31 8.02 7.12
CA ARG A 115 -5.87 7.56 8.45
C ARG A 115 -4.46 6.97 8.42
N VAL A 116 -4.15 6.22 7.38
CA VAL A 116 -2.85 5.54 7.24
C VAL A 116 -1.75 6.53 6.86
N GLY A 117 -2.06 7.62 6.14
CA GLY A 117 -1.07 8.60 5.72
C GLY A 117 -0.28 9.26 6.87
N SER A 118 -0.81 9.26 8.10
CA SER A 118 -0.15 9.84 9.27
C SER A 118 0.53 8.84 10.21
N VAL A 119 0.39 7.52 10.00
CA VAL A 119 0.87 6.53 11.00
C VAL A 119 2.34 6.18 10.87
N VAL A 120 2.94 6.40 9.69
CA VAL A 120 4.38 6.21 9.51
C VAL A 120 5.12 7.48 9.90
N ARG A 121 6.24 7.35 10.63
CA ARG A 121 7.07 8.50 11.03
C ARG A 121 7.87 9.08 9.87
N GLY A 122 8.39 10.30 10.05
CA GLY A 122 9.42 10.84 9.18
C GLY A 122 10.64 9.90 9.12
N GLY A 123 11.23 9.75 7.94
CA GLY A 123 12.26 8.74 7.66
C GLY A 123 11.72 7.31 7.47
N GLY A 124 10.42 7.08 7.67
CA GLY A 124 9.75 5.81 7.39
C GLY A 124 9.29 5.68 5.94
N ILE A 125 8.79 4.49 5.59
CA ILE A 125 8.39 4.15 4.21
C ILE A 125 6.97 3.58 4.12
N TYR A 126 6.23 4.03 3.11
CA TYR A 126 5.01 3.39 2.64
C TYR A 126 5.32 2.52 1.42
N VAL A 127 4.81 1.29 1.40
CA VAL A 127 4.86 0.42 0.22
C VAL A 127 3.43 0.14 -0.23
N VAL A 128 3.01 0.77 -1.32
CA VAL A 128 1.64 0.66 -1.83
C VAL A 128 1.59 -0.35 -2.97
N MET A 129 0.71 -1.33 -2.87
CA MET A 129 0.50 -2.33 -3.93
C MET A 129 -0.82 -2.06 -4.63
N MET A 130 -0.78 -1.99 -5.97
CA MET A 130 -1.94 -1.66 -6.80
C MET A 130 -1.98 -2.50 -8.08
N PRO A 131 -3.17 -2.77 -8.64
CA PRO A 131 -3.27 -3.35 -9.96
C PRO A 131 -3.00 -2.27 -11.02
N PRO A 132 -2.71 -2.67 -12.28
CA PRO A 132 -2.67 -1.75 -13.40
C PRO A 132 -3.95 -0.92 -13.51
N MET A 133 -3.81 0.34 -13.91
CA MET A 133 -4.92 1.32 -13.93
C MET A 133 -6.13 0.82 -14.72
N ASP A 134 -5.91 0.21 -15.89
CA ASP A 134 -6.96 -0.34 -16.75
C ASP A 134 -7.79 -1.43 -16.04
N LYS A 135 -7.14 -2.27 -15.23
CA LYS A 135 -7.81 -3.28 -14.40
C LYS A 135 -8.48 -2.64 -13.21
N TRP A 136 -7.81 -1.71 -12.54
CA TRP A 136 -8.30 -1.08 -11.33
C TRP A 136 -9.58 -0.26 -11.56
N LEU A 137 -9.69 0.41 -12.71
CA LEU A 137 -10.87 1.17 -13.10
C LEU A 137 -12.08 0.30 -13.47
N ARG A 138 -11.88 -0.97 -13.86
CA ARG A 138 -12.98 -1.89 -14.22
C ARG A 138 -13.68 -2.51 -13.01
N VAL A 139 -13.06 -2.46 -11.83
CA VAL A 139 -13.59 -3.09 -10.62
C VAL A 139 -14.50 -2.12 -9.88
N ILE A 140 -15.80 -2.42 -9.76
CA ILE A 140 -16.64 -1.71 -8.79
C ILE A 140 -16.32 -2.23 -7.40
N THR A 141 -15.90 -1.35 -6.51
CA THR A 141 -15.51 -1.76 -5.15
C THR A 141 -16.72 -1.95 -4.24
N LYS A 142 -16.59 -2.76 -3.18
CA LYS A 142 -17.66 -2.90 -2.17
C LYS A 142 -18.05 -1.55 -1.55
N PHE A 143 -17.09 -0.64 -1.36
CA PHE A 143 -17.38 0.73 -0.94
C PHE A 143 -18.28 1.45 -1.94
N GLN A 144 -17.93 1.42 -3.23
CA GLN A 144 -18.73 2.04 -4.29
C GLN A 144 -20.13 1.44 -4.36
N THR A 145 -20.27 0.11 -4.28
CA THR A 145 -21.57 -0.56 -4.28
C THR A 145 -22.48 -0.08 -3.16
N LYS A 146 -21.94 0.20 -1.97
CA LYS A 146 -22.70 0.71 -0.82
C LYS A 146 -23.20 2.15 -0.98
N LEU A 147 -22.62 2.92 -1.91
CA LEU A 147 -23.03 4.30 -2.19
C LEU A 147 -24.10 4.40 -3.28
N ILE A 148 -24.40 3.30 -3.96
CA ILE A 148 -25.41 3.27 -5.02
C ILE A 148 -26.80 3.29 -4.38
N THR A 149 -27.64 4.22 -4.82
CA THR A 149 -29.06 4.29 -4.44
C THR A 149 -29.94 3.98 -5.65
N PRO A 150 -31.09 3.30 -5.47
CA PRO A 150 -32.06 3.13 -6.56
C PRO A 150 -32.44 4.49 -7.18
N PRO A 151 -32.64 4.57 -8.52
CA PRO A 151 -32.65 3.49 -9.51
C PRO A 151 -31.27 3.17 -10.13
N HIS A 152 -30.17 3.72 -9.61
CA HIS A 152 -28.86 3.61 -10.23
C HIS A 152 -28.25 2.20 -10.13
N LYS A 153 -27.45 1.83 -11.13
CA LYS A 153 -26.76 0.53 -11.22
C LYS A 153 -25.25 0.67 -10.98
N PRO A 154 -24.55 -0.41 -10.56
CA PRO A 154 -23.09 -0.40 -10.37
C PRO A 154 -22.27 0.07 -11.56
N GLU A 155 -22.72 -0.22 -12.78
CA GLU A 155 -22.02 0.13 -14.00
C GLU A 155 -22.03 1.65 -14.26
N GLU A 156 -22.96 2.38 -13.64
CA GLU A 156 -23.07 3.84 -13.74
C GLU A 156 -22.11 4.58 -12.79
N VAL A 157 -21.43 3.84 -11.88
CA VAL A 157 -20.53 4.45 -10.91
C VAL A 157 -19.24 4.93 -11.58
N ARG A 158 -19.12 6.25 -11.66
CA ARG A 158 -17.92 6.92 -12.17
C ARG A 158 -16.73 6.71 -11.21
N GLN A 159 -15.56 6.39 -11.78
CA GLN A 159 -14.35 6.02 -11.04
C GLN A 159 -13.45 7.22 -10.69
N TYR A 160 -14.02 8.42 -10.49
CA TYR A 160 -13.25 9.66 -10.34
C TYR A 160 -12.22 9.63 -9.22
N LEU A 161 -12.54 8.99 -8.09
CA LEU A 161 -11.61 8.88 -6.97
C LEU A 161 -10.35 8.11 -7.38
N LYS A 162 -10.50 6.98 -8.07
CA LYS A 162 -9.36 6.16 -8.50
C LYS A 162 -8.49 6.90 -9.51
N VAL A 163 -9.11 7.61 -10.45
CA VAL A 163 -8.40 8.45 -11.43
C VAL A 163 -7.60 9.53 -10.72
N ARG A 164 -8.25 10.30 -9.82
CA ARG A 164 -7.57 11.36 -9.05
C ARG A 164 -6.44 10.83 -8.19
N PHE A 165 -6.63 9.67 -7.55
CA PHE A 165 -5.61 9.05 -6.74
C PHE A 165 -4.41 8.61 -7.58
N TRP A 166 -4.65 7.95 -8.71
CA TRP A 166 -3.62 7.57 -9.66
C TRP A 166 -2.82 8.79 -10.16
N ASP A 167 -3.52 9.83 -10.61
CA ASP A 167 -2.89 11.06 -11.08
C ASP A 167 -2.06 11.73 -9.98
N SER A 168 -2.52 11.69 -8.72
CA SER A 168 -1.79 12.23 -7.59
C SER A 168 -0.50 11.46 -7.32
N LEU A 169 -0.48 10.13 -7.50
CA LEU A 169 0.73 9.31 -7.35
C LEU A 169 1.73 9.59 -8.48
N MET A 170 1.25 9.82 -9.70
CA MET A 170 2.10 10.10 -10.85
C MET A 170 2.72 11.50 -10.80
N LYS A 171 2.05 12.46 -10.16
CA LYS A 171 2.50 13.86 -10.05
C LYS A 171 3.33 14.13 -8.79
N SER A 172 3.33 13.23 -7.81
CA SER A 172 4.07 13.45 -6.57
C SER A 172 5.57 13.39 -6.84
N GLU A 173 6.29 14.43 -6.40
CA GLU A 173 7.75 14.42 -6.39
C GLU A 173 8.24 13.64 -5.15
N GLY A 174 9.17 12.71 -5.41
CA GLY A 174 9.65 11.70 -4.47
C GLY A 174 10.42 12.25 -3.29
#